data_AF-A0A955WM57-F1
#
_entry.id   AF-A0A955WM57-F1
#
_cell.length_a   1.000
_cell.length_b   1.000
_cell.length_c   1.000
_cell.angle_alpha   90.00
_cell.angle_beta   90.00
_cell.angle_gamma   90.00
#
_symmetry.space_group_name_H-M   'P 1'
#
loop_
_entity.id
_entity.type
_entity.pdbx_description
1 polymer ?
#
loop_
_entity_poly.entity_id
_entity_poly.type
_entity_poly.pdbx_seq_one_letter_code
_entity_poly.pdbx_strand_id
1 'polypeptide(L)'
;MHDLYEGIELSKGQTEWICRGLLDLAAVDGIHENEYALIGEFYASSGGDPGDLSSLEGKFDLKAAAAALSAGGEAAVEAFLISCYLLIYADGNHSDPERKRIGEYADAFGISAEGLSKLHLKARLYLLEMLAAGLRNKDAVREVAGAELGLSADEIAGSMTKED
;
A
#
# COMPACT_ATOMS: atom_id res chain seq x y z
N MET A 1 2.35 -7.50 -10.36
CA MET A 1 1.20 -7.55 -9.44
C MET A 1 0.99 -8.90 -8.77
N HIS A 2 1.57 -10.02 -9.27
CA HIS A 2 1.27 -11.36 -8.76
C HIS A 2 1.90 -11.73 -7.39
N ASP A 3 3.05 -11.16 -6.98
CA ASP A 3 3.75 -11.61 -5.75
C ASP A 3 3.32 -10.91 -4.44
N LEU A 4 2.85 -9.65 -4.50
CA LEU A 4 2.58 -8.87 -3.27
C LEU A 4 1.34 -9.35 -2.51
N TYR A 5 0.36 -9.84 -3.27
CA TYR A 5 -0.89 -10.39 -2.79
C TYR A 5 -1.00 -11.89 -3.08
N GLU A 6 0.11 -12.57 -3.36
CA GLU A 6 0.09 -14.00 -3.71
C GLU A 6 -0.49 -14.81 -2.53
N GLY A 7 -1.60 -15.51 -2.79
CA GLY A 7 -2.33 -16.26 -1.77
C GLY A 7 -3.24 -15.43 -0.86
N ILE A 8 -3.36 -14.11 -1.08
CA ILE A 8 -4.29 -13.25 -0.33
C ILE A 8 -5.64 -13.21 -1.05
N GLU A 9 -6.58 -14.02 -0.59
CA GLU A 9 -7.98 -13.94 -1.04
C GLU A 9 -8.74 -12.91 -0.18
N LEU A 10 -8.90 -11.70 -0.70
CA LEU A 10 -9.75 -10.68 -0.08
C LEU A 10 -11.21 -10.92 -0.45
N SER A 11 -12.09 -10.97 0.55
CA SER A 11 -13.53 -10.89 0.32
C SER A 11 -13.93 -9.49 -0.14
N LYS A 12 -15.07 -9.38 -0.84
CA LYS A 12 -15.63 -8.08 -1.25
C LYS A 12 -15.74 -7.09 -0.09
N GLY A 13 -16.16 -7.56 1.09
CA GLY A 13 -16.27 -6.71 2.28
C GLY A 13 -14.91 -6.19 2.76
N GLN A 14 -13.86 -7.00 2.68
CA GLN A 14 -12.49 -6.58 3.04
C GLN A 14 -11.93 -5.61 2.01
N THR A 15 -12.15 -5.84 0.72
CA THR A 15 -11.80 -4.89 -0.33
C THR A 15 -12.46 -3.54 -0.10
N GLU A 16 -13.76 -3.50 0.22
CA GLU A 16 -14.45 -2.24 0.54
C GLU A 16 -13.82 -1.53 1.75
N TRP A 17 -13.43 -2.28 2.79
CA TRP A 17 -12.75 -1.70 3.95
C TRP A 17 -11.36 -1.16 3.62
N ILE A 18 -10.61 -1.84 2.75
CA ILE A 18 -9.33 -1.35 2.24
C ILE A 18 -9.57 -0.04 1.48
N CYS A 19 -10.51 -0.01 0.54
CA CYS A 19 -10.81 1.19 -0.26
C CYS A 19 -11.21 2.38 0.63
N ARG A 20 -12.05 2.15 1.64
CA ARG A 20 -12.42 3.20 2.62
C ARG A 20 -11.20 3.73 3.37
N GLY A 21 -10.30 2.85 3.79
CA GLY A 21 -9.08 3.27 4.51
C GLY A 21 -8.06 3.98 3.62
N LEU A 22 -7.99 3.63 2.33
CA LEU A 22 -7.18 4.34 1.35
C LEU A 22 -7.75 5.74 1.05
N LEU A 23 -9.08 5.87 0.94
CA LEU A 23 -9.74 7.17 0.82
C LEU A 23 -9.56 8.03 2.08
N ASP A 24 -9.61 7.41 3.27
CA ASP A 24 -9.33 8.10 4.54
C ASP A 24 -7.88 8.59 4.62
N LEU A 25 -6.93 7.78 4.13
CA LEU A 25 -5.52 8.15 4.07
C LEU A 25 -5.28 9.31 3.10
N ALA A 26 -5.77 9.22 1.86
CA ALA A 26 -5.65 10.29 0.86
C ALA A 26 -6.33 11.60 1.30
N ALA A 27 -7.35 11.51 2.18
CA ALA A 27 -8.01 12.70 2.71
C ALA A 27 -7.21 13.45 3.78
N VAL A 28 -6.08 12.90 4.28
CA VAL A 28 -5.29 13.50 5.37
C VAL A 28 -4.69 14.84 4.96
N ASP A 29 -4.13 14.93 3.75
CA ASP A 29 -3.58 16.16 3.16
C ASP A 29 -4.34 16.60 1.89
N GLY A 30 -5.25 15.78 1.39
CA GLY A 30 -6.27 16.14 0.43
C GLY A 30 -6.19 15.26 -0.81
N ILE A 31 -7.31 14.63 -1.17
CA ILE A 31 -7.35 13.59 -2.19
C ILE A 31 -6.89 14.13 -3.55
N HIS A 32 -5.84 13.53 -4.11
CA HIS A 32 -5.36 13.81 -5.45
C HIS A 32 -6.03 12.90 -6.50
N GLU A 33 -6.19 13.40 -7.74
CA GLU A 33 -6.87 12.64 -8.81
C GLU A 33 -6.20 11.29 -9.10
N ASN A 34 -4.86 11.23 -9.00
CA ASN A 34 -4.09 10.01 -9.22
C ASN A 34 -4.34 8.96 -8.13
N GLU A 35 -4.38 9.37 -6.86
CA GLU A 35 -4.69 8.47 -5.75
C GLU A 35 -6.10 7.91 -5.89
N TYR A 36 -7.06 8.79 -6.20
CA TYR A 36 -8.45 8.39 -6.40
C TYR A 36 -8.60 7.39 -7.56
N ALA A 37 -7.88 7.62 -8.67
CA ALA A 37 -7.85 6.69 -9.79
C ALA A 37 -7.26 5.33 -9.40
N LEU A 38 -6.15 5.31 -8.66
CA LEU A 38 -5.51 4.07 -8.18
C LEU A 38 -6.41 3.28 -7.23
N ILE A 39 -7.11 3.96 -6.32
CA ILE A 39 -8.08 3.31 -5.43
C ILE A 39 -9.24 2.74 -6.26
N GLY A 40 -9.69 3.46 -7.29
CA GLY A 40 -10.72 2.99 -8.23
C GLY A 40 -10.30 1.75 -9.01
N GLU A 41 -9.06 1.72 -9.51
CA GLU A 41 -8.50 0.55 -10.20
C GLU A 41 -8.39 -0.66 -9.25
N PHE A 42 -7.94 -0.44 -8.02
CA PHE A 42 -7.91 -1.48 -7.00
C PHE A 42 -9.32 -2.03 -6.72
N TYR A 43 -10.31 -1.14 -6.54
CA TYR A 43 -11.70 -1.53 -6.31
C TYR A 43 -12.29 -2.33 -7.49
N ALA A 44 -12.03 -1.90 -8.72
CA ALA A 44 -12.44 -2.59 -9.94
C ALA A 44 -11.85 -4.00 -10.04
N SER A 45 -10.54 -4.12 -9.76
CA SER A 45 -9.82 -5.40 -9.88
C SER A 45 -10.37 -6.48 -8.93
N SER A 46 -11.03 -6.05 -7.86
CA SER A 46 -11.68 -6.91 -6.85
C SER A 46 -13.18 -7.09 -7.08
N GLY A 47 -13.70 -6.67 -8.24
CA GLY A 47 -15.12 -6.82 -8.61
C GLY A 47 -16.06 -5.72 -8.10
N GLY A 48 -15.52 -4.61 -7.59
CA GLY A 48 -16.28 -3.38 -7.33
C GLY A 48 -16.53 -2.57 -8.60
N ASP A 49 -17.48 -1.63 -8.55
CA ASP A 49 -17.69 -0.64 -9.62
C ASP A 49 -16.98 0.67 -9.23
N PRO A 50 -15.99 1.15 -10.00
CA PRO A 50 -15.36 2.46 -9.76
C PRO A 50 -16.35 3.63 -9.67
N GLY A 51 -17.50 3.54 -10.33
CA GLY A 51 -18.57 4.53 -10.25
C GLY A 51 -19.16 4.67 -8.83
N ASP A 52 -19.06 3.61 -8.02
CA ASP A 52 -19.53 3.59 -6.63
C ASP A 52 -18.45 4.04 -5.63
N LEU A 53 -17.23 4.35 -6.07
CA LEU A 53 -16.13 4.66 -5.15
C LEU A 53 -16.43 5.87 -4.25
N SER A 54 -17.09 6.89 -4.81
CA SER A 54 -17.51 8.09 -4.06
C SER A 54 -18.47 7.76 -2.91
N SER A 55 -19.18 6.63 -3.00
CA SER A 55 -20.06 6.16 -1.92
C SER A 55 -19.28 5.62 -0.72
N LEU A 56 -17.97 5.37 -0.84
CA LEU A 56 -17.10 4.86 0.22
C LEU A 56 -16.38 5.99 0.98
N GLU A 57 -16.31 7.19 0.42
CA GLU A 57 -15.63 8.34 1.01
C GLU A 57 -16.20 8.72 2.39
N GLY A 58 -15.32 9.07 3.33
CA GLY A 58 -15.70 9.49 4.69
C GLY A 58 -16.37 8.41 5.54
N LYS A 59 -16.38 7.15 5.09
CA LYS A 59 -17.02 6.01 5.79
C LYS A 59 -16.01 5.04 6.42
N PHE A 60 -14.78 5.49 6.65
CA PHE A 60 -13.79 4.70 7.35
C PHE A 60 -13.95 4.85 8.86
N ASP A 61 -14.33 3.74 9.51
CA ASP A 61 -14.28 3.60 10.97
C ASP A 61 -13.16 2.63 11.31
N LEU A 62 -12.12 3.12 11.98
CA LEU A 62 -10.91 2.37 12.24
C LEU A 62 -11.16 1.09 13.06
N LYS A 63 -12.10 1.14 14.00
CA LYS A 63 -12.44 -0.01 14.85
C LYS A 63 -13.18 -1.10 14.04
N ALA A 64 -14.13 -0.71 13.20
CA ALA A 64 -14.84 -1.62 12.33
C ALA A 64 -13.93 -2.21 11.25
N ALA A 65 -13.02 -1.40 10.69
CA ALA A 65 -11.98 -1.86 9.78
C ALA A 65 -11.06 -2.90 10.44
N ALA A 66 -10.59 -2.65 11.67
CA ALA A 66 -9.83 -3.61 12.46
C ALA A 66 -10.57 -4.94 12.60
N ALA A 67 -11.84 -4.91 13.02
CA ALA A 67 -12.63 -6.12 13.15
C ALA A 67 -12.81 -6.88 11.82
N ALA A 68 -13.10 -6.16 10.73
CA ALA A 68 -13.38 -6.76 9.43
C ALA A 68 -12.14 -7.33 8.74
N LEU A 69 -11.01 -6.62 8.80
CA LEU A 69 -9.77 -7.05 8.19
C LEU A 69 -9.10 -8.16 9.01
N SER A 70 -9.07 -8.06 10.35
CA SER A 70 -8.54 -9.14 11.19
C SER A 70 -9.34 -10.44 11.08
N ALA A 71 -10.63 -10.39 10.72
CA ALA A 71 -11.42 -11.59 10.40
C ALA A 71 -10.90 -12.35 9.16
N GLY A 72 -10.16 -11.66 8.27
CA GLY A 72 -9.44 -12.27 7.15
C GLY A 72 -8.07 -12.83 7.51
N GLY A 73 -7.68 -12.77 8.79
CA GLY A 73 -6.35 -13.12 9.25
C GLY A 73 -5.32 -12.03 8.97
N GLU A 74 -4.06 -12.36 9.27
CA GLU A 74 -2.92 -11.45 9.18
C GLU A 74 -2.69 -10.94 7.76
N ALA A 75 -2.89 -11.79 6.75
CA ALA A 75 -2.71 -11.44 5.34
C ALA A 75 -3.57 -10.25 4.88
N ALA A 76 -4.83 -10.16 5.33
CA ALA A 76 -5.70 -9.04 4.96
C ALA A 76 -5.26 -7.71 5.60
N VAL A 77 -4.71 -7.78 6.83
CA VAL A 77 -4.13 -6.61 7.51
C VAL A 77 -2.83 -6.17 6.83
N GLU A 78 -1.96 -7.12 6.48
CA GLU A 78 -0.75 -6.82 5.70
C GLU A 78 -1.09 -6.17 4.37
N ALA A 79 -2.05 -6.74 3.63
CA ALA A 79 -2.51 -6.21 2.35
C ALA A 79 -3.02 -4.77 2.48
N PHE A 80 -3.74 -4.46 3.55
CA PHE A 80 -4.19 -3.10 3.83
C PHE A 80 -3.02 -2.14 4.06
N LEU A 81 -2.12 -2.47 4.99
CA LEU A 81 -0.99 -1.59 5.35
C LEU A 81 0.01 -1.41 4.21
N ILE A 82 0.25 -2.46 3.42
CA ILE A 82 1.07 -2.40 2.21
C ILE A 82 0.39 -1.51 1.17
N SER A 83 -0.93 -1.66 0.94
CA SER A 83 -1.68 -0.76 0.05
C SER A 83 -1.56 0.70 0.46
N CYS A 84 -1.62 0.99 1.76
CA CYS A 84 -1.41 2.35 2.27
C CYS A 84 -0.03 2.89 1.91
N TYR A 85 1.03 2.10 2.11
CA TYR A 85 2.37 2.52 1.73
C TYR A 85 2.52 2.73 0.22
N LEU A 86 1.94 1.86 -0.61
CA LEU A 86 1.98 2.03 -2.06
C LEU A 86 1.25 3.29 -2.50
N LEU A 87 0.13 3.63 -1.86
CA LEU A 87 -0.65 4.82 -2.18
C LEU A 87 0.16 6.11 -1.92
N ILE A 88 0.77 6.26 -0.75
CA ILE A 88 1.55 7.47 -0.40
C ILE A 88 2.84 7.62 -1.24
N TYR A 89 3.26 6.56 -1.93
CA TYR A 89 4.38 6.60 -2.87
C TYR A 89 3.94 6.95 -4.30
N ALA A 90 2.64 6.90 -4.60
CA ALA A 90 2.14 7.04 -5.97
C ALA A 90 2.38 8.44 -6.56
N ASP A 91 2.36 9.47 -5.72
CA ASP A 91 2.58 10.87 -6.14
C ASP A 91 4.01 11.37 -5.84
N GLY A 92 4.83 10.55 -5.18
CA GLY A 92 6.20 10.86 -4.77
C GLY A 92 6.32 11.77 -3.55
N ASN A 93 5.22 12.12 -2.87
CA ASN A 93 5.22 13.08 -1.76
C ASN A 93 4.53 12.55 -0.50
N HIS A 94 5.00 11.41 0.02
CA HIS A 94 4.57 10.94 1.34
C HIS A 94 4.87 11.94 2.49
N SER A 95 3.83 12.41 3.16
CA SER A 95 3.87 13.43 4.21
C SER A 95 3.97 12.82 5.62
N ASP A 96 4.44 13.61 6.59
CA ASP A 96 4.46 13.18 8.01
C ASP A 96 3.05 12.86 8.56
N PRO A 97 1.99 13.62 8.22
CA PRO A 97 0.61 13.27 8.55
C PRO A 97 0.16 11.90 8.05
N GLU A 98 0.42 11.55 6.79
CA GLU A 98 0.03 10.25 6.23
C GLU A 98 0.78 9.09 6.92
N ARG A 99 2.10 9.25 7.12
CA ARG A 99 2.90 8.28 7.87
C ARG A 99 2.37 8.07 9.28
N LYS A 100 1.99 9.16 9.95
CA LYS A 100 1.35 9.09 11.27
C LYS A 100 0.03 8.34 11.21
N ARG A 101 -0.80 8.60 10.18
CA ARG A 101 -2.08 7.92 9.99
C ARG A 101 -1.92 6.41 9.78
N ILE A 102 -0.92 5.98 9.02
CA ILE A 102 -0.56 4.56 8.88
C ILE A 102 -0.11 3.95 10.22
N GLY A 103 0.60 4.72 11.06
CA GLY A 103 0.93 4.31 12.43
C GLY A 103 -0.31 4.07 13.28
N GLU A 104 -1.29 4.99 13.23
CA GLU A 104 -2.57 4.84 13.94
C GLU A 104 -3.34 3.60 13.47
N TYR A 105 -3.27 3.29 12.17
CA TYR A 105 -3.81 2.05 11.62
C TYR A 105 -3.14 0.83 12.24
N ALA A 106 -1.81 0.76 12.15
CA ALA A 106 -1.03 -0.36 12.66
C ALA A 106 -1.30 -0.62 14.15
N ASP A 107 -1.36 0.44 14.96
CA ASP A 107 -1.69 0.37 16.38
C ASP A 107 -3.08 -0.25 16.61
N ALA A 108 -4.08 0.13 15.82
CA ALA A 108 -5.43 -0.42 15.91
C ALA A 108 -5.52 -1.89 15.48
N PHE A 109 -4.66 -2.33 14.56
CA PHE A 109 -4.53 -3.73 14.16
C PHE A 109 -3.63 -4.56 15.08
N GLY A 110 -2.97 -3.93 16.07
CA GLY A 110 -2.05 -4.60 16.99
C GLY A 110 -0.70 -4.96 16.34
N ILE A 111 -0.33 -4.29 15.25
CA ILE A 111 0.94 -4.47 14.56
C ILE A 111 2.03 -3.71 15.31
N SER A 112 3.13 -4.38 15.65
CA SER A 112 4.26 -3.73 16.33
C SER A 112 4.98 -2.77 15.39
N ALA A 113 5.72 -1.80 15.95
CA ALA A 113 6.56 -0.90 15.15
C ALA A 113 7.57 -1.65 14.26
N GLU A 114 8.11 -2.78 14.74
CA GLU A 114 8.99 -3.65 13.95
C GLU A 114 8.25 -4.31 12.79
N GLY A 115 7.03 -4.82 13.04
CA GLY A 115 6.17 -5.39 12.01
C GLY A 115 5.80 -4.36 10.95
N LEU A 116 5.45 -3.15 11.37
CA LEU A 116 5.14 -2.05 10.46
C LEU A 116 6.35 -1.67 9.61
N SER A 117 7.55 -1.61 10.20
CA SER A 117 8.79 -1.37 9.45
C SER A 117 9.08 -2.45 8.41
N LYS A 118 8.76 -3.71 8.69
CA LYS A 118 8.89 -4.82 7.72
C LYS A 118 7.91 -4.67 6.56
N LEU A 119 6.67 -4.30 6.84
CA LEU A 119 5.65 -4.04 5.79
C LEU A 119 6.03 -2.84 4.92
N HIS A 120 6.58 -1.79 5.53
CA HIS A 120 7.09 -0.63 4.80
C HIS A 120 8.26 -1.01 3.88
N LEU A 121 9.20 -1.82 4.36
CA LEU A 121 10.28 -2.35 3.52
C LEU A 121 9.72 -3.20 2.36
N LYS A 122 8.77 -4.10 2.63
CA LYS A 122 8.12 -4.94 1.61
C LYS A 122 7.47 -4.09 0.51
N ALA A 123 6.76 -3.03 0.86
CA ALA A 123 6.16 -2.10 -0.11
C ALA A 123 7.22 -1.43 -0.99
N ARG A 124 8.32 -0.96 -0.40
CA ARG A 124 9.42 -0.31 -1.15
C ARG A 124 10.16 -1.27 -2.08
N LEU A 125 10.43 -2.50 -1.63
CA LEU A 125 11.03 -3.52 -2.47
C LEU A 125 10.13 -3.88 -3.65
N TYR A 126 8.82 -3.94 -3.43
CA TYR A 126 7.87 -4.18 -4.52
C TYR A 126 7.86 -3.04 -5.56
N LEU A 127 7.91 -1.78 -5.12
CA LEU A 127 8.04 -0.64 -6.04
C LEU A 127 9.34 -0.72 -6.85
N LEU A 128 10.45 -1.09 -6.19
CA LEU A 128 11.73 -1.31 -6.86
C LEU A 128 11.63 -2.40 -7.94
N GLU A 129 11.01 -3.54 -7.65
CA GLU A 129 10.81 -4.62 -8.61
C GLU A 129 9.98 -4.17 -9.82
N MET A 130 8.90 -3.40 -9.59
CA MET A 130 8.10 -2.82 -10.67
C MET A 130 8.90 -1.85 -11.55
N LEU A 131 9.71 -0.98 -10.94
CA LEU A 131 10.57 -0.05 -11.67
C LEU A 131 11.66 -0.78 -12.46
N ALA A 132 12.30 -1.77 -11.85
CA ALA A 132 13.34 -2.58 -12.47
C ALA A 132 12.80 -3.39 -13.67
N ALA A 133 11.58 -3.94 -13.56
CA ALA A 133 10.94 -4.67 -14.65
C ALA A 133 10.61 -3.77 -15.85
N GLY A 134 10.26 -2.50 -15.59
CA GLY A 134 9.91 -1.52 -16.64
C GLY A 134 11.10 -0.84 -17.32
N LEU A 135 12.26 -0.77 -16.65
CA LEU A 135 13.40 0.06 -17.07
C LEU A 135 14.64 -0.76 -17.45
N ARG A 136 15.16 -0.50 -18.65
CA ARG A 136 16.44 -1.08 -19.11
C ARG A 136 17.65 -0.51 -18.38
N ASN A 137 17.54 0.69 -17.80
CA ASN A 137 18.64 1.36 -17.12
C ASN A 137 18.66 1.00 -15.63
N LYS A 138 19.32 -0.11 -15.30
CA LYS A 138 19.45 -0.62 -13.92
C LYS A 138 20.17 0.36 -12.99
N ASP A 139 21.01 1.26 -13.49
CA ASP A 139 21.71 2.24 -12.64
C ASP A 139 20.80 3.40 -12.22
N ALA A 140 19.95 3.89 -13.13
CA ALA A 140 18.93 4.90 -12.80
C ALA A 140 17.91 4.36 -11.78
N VAL A 141 17.57 3.08 -11.87
CA VAL A 141 16.68 2.41 -10.90
C VAL A 141 17.30 2.38 -9.50
N ARG A 142 18.61 2.10 -9.39
CA ARG A 142 19.32 2.12 -8.10
C ARG A 142 19.37 3.51 -7.48
N GLU A 143 19.56 4.54 -8.29
CA GLU A 143 19.58 5.93 -7.84
C GLU A 143 18.23 6.35 -7.26
N VAL A 144 17.13 6.08 -7.99
CA VAL A 144 15.77 6.35 -7.52
C VAL A 144 15.42 5.53 -6.27
N ALA A 145 15.87 4.28 -6.20
CA ALA A 145 15.64 3.43 -5.03
C ALA A 145 16.30 3.98 -3.76
N GLY A 146 17.52 4.51 -3.87
CA GLY A 146 18.21 5.14 -2.75
C GLY A 146 17.62 6.50 -2.37
N ALA A 147 17.32 7.33 -3.37
CA ALA A 147 16.88 8.71 -3.16
C ALA A 147 15.40 8.83 -2.73
N GLU A 148 14.50 8.11 -3.41
CA GLU A 148 13.05 8.26 -3.25
C GLU A 148 12.45 7.17 -2.34
N LEU A 149 13.00 5.95 -2.39
CA LEU A 149 12.53 4.84 -1.55
C LEU A 149 13.37 4.69 -0.27
N GLY A 150 14.52 5.35 -0.15
CA GLY A 150 15.39 5.23 1.04
C GLY A 150 15.86 3.80 1.31
N LEU A 151 16.05 2.99 0.25
CA LEU A 151 16.59 1.64 0.35
C LEU A 151 18.11 1.67 0.44
N SER A 152 18.67 0.81 1.29
CA SER A 152 20.12 0.60 1.38
C SER A 152 20.66 -0.15 0.16
N ALA A 153 21.97 -0.04 -0.08
CA ALA A 153 22.62 -0.73 -1.18
C ALA A 153 22.44 -2.26 -1.12
N ASP A 154 22.43 -2.84 0.08
CA ASP A 154 22.22 -4.28 0.30
C ASP A 154 20.79 -4.71 -0.03
N GLU A 155 19.78 -3.91 0.36
CA GLU A 155 18.36 -4.16 0.05
C GLU A 155 18.11 -4.08 -1.46
N ILE A 156 18.69 -3.08 -2.13
CA ILE A 156 18.59 -2.90 -3.57
C ILE A 156 19.23 -4.09 -4.30
N ALA A 157 20.45 -4.46 -3.90
CA ALA A 157 21.16 -5.59 -4.50
C ALA A 157 20.37 -6.90 -4.35
N GLY A 158 19.86 -7.19 -3.15
CA GLY A 158 19.12 -8.42 -2.86
C GLY A 158 17.80 -8.57 -3.64
N SER A 159 17.13 -7.45 -3.96
CA SER A 159 15.92 -7.47 -4.79
C SER A 159 16.25 -7.60 -6.29
N MET A 160 17.27 -6.89 -6.78
CA MET A 160 17.64 -6.87 -8.20
C MET A 160 18.33 -8.15 -8.71
N THR A 161 18.82 -9.02 -7.82
CA THR A 161 19.48 -10.29 -8.19
C THR A 161 18.53 -11.49 -8.31
N LYS A 162 17.22 -11.34 -8.05
CA LYS A 162 16.25 -12.44 -8.17
C LYS A 162 15.87 -12.81 -9.61
N GLU A 163 16.51 -12.21 -10.61
CA GLU A 163 16.40 -12.60 -12.01
C GLU A 163 17.53 -13.58 -12.42
N ASP A 164 17.43 -14.84 -12.02
CA ASP A 164 18.05 -16.00 -12.68
C ASP A 164 17.26 -17.29 -12.40
#